data_AF-A0A1I2END0-F1
#
_entry.id   AF-A0A1I2END0-F1
#
_cell.length_a   1.000
_cell.length_b   1.000
_cell.length_c   1.000
_cell.angle_alpha   90.00
_cell.angle_beta   90.00
_cell.angle_gamma   90.00
#
_symmetry.space_group_name_H-M   'P 1'
#
loop_
_entity.id
_entity.type
_entity.pdbx_description
1 polymer ?
#
loop_
_entity_poly.entity_id
_entity_poly.type
_entity_poly.pdbx_seq_one_letter_code
_entity_poly.pdbx_strand_id
1 'polypeptide(L)'
;MSEQTQSNSGNTDWLDKHCLIDRYRLFVLAYIETHNGTEAARRAGYKQPEVQAARMLKNDKVRAAIEEGRAQVGEKAMLADQDVAKHWLPMALAAPREQ
;
A
#
# COMPACT_ATOMS: atom_id res chain seq x y z
N MET A 1 -1.49 -28.99 6.63
CA MET A 1 -1.07 -27.97 5.66
C MET A 1 -1.95 -26.76 5.91
N SER A 2 -1.47 -25.83 6.74
CA SER A 2 -2.27 -24.69 7.16
C SER A 2 -2.12 -23.60 6.12
N GLU A 3 -3.12 -23.46 5.24
CA GLU A 3 -3.29 -22.29 4.39
C GLU A 3 -3.39 -21.06 5.29
N GLN A 4 -2.29 -20.30 5.35
CA GLN A 4 -2.27 -18.96 5.90
C GLN A 4 -3.04 -18.06 4.93
N THR A 5 -4.38 -18.15 4.95
CA THR A 5 -5.22 -17.04 4.50
C THR A 5 -5.08 -15.96 5.57
N GLN A 6 -3.95 -15.24 5.54
CA GLN A 6 -3.81 -13.99 6.27
C GLN A 6 -4.86 -13.05 5.67
N SER A 7 -5.95 -12.91 6.43
CA SER A 7 -6.92 -11.84 6.33
C SER A 7 -6.17 -10.53 6.04
N ASN A 8 -6.25 -10.09 4.80
CA ASN A 8 -5.67 -8.85 4.25
C ASN A 8 -6.39 -7.59 4.82
N SER A 9 -6.83 -7.66 6.07
CA SER A 9 -7.27 -6.54 6.90
C SER A 9 -6.03 -5.98 7.58
N GLY A 10 -5.09 -5.48 6.78
CA GLY A 10 -3.82 -4.97 7.25
C GLY A 10 -4.00 -3.68 8.06
N ASN A 11 -4.02 -3.81 9.39
CA ASN A 11 -3.63 -2.82 10.40
C ASN A 11 -3.81 -1.34 9.99
N THR A 12 -5.05 -0.90 9.71
CA THR A 12 -5.38 0.50 9.38
C THR A 12 -5.47 1.40 10.61
N ASP A 13 -4.95 0.94 11.75
CA ASP A 13 -4.94 1.65 13.04
C ASP A 13 -4.24 3.01 12.95
N TRP A 14 -3.21 3.11 12.11
CA TRP A 14 -2.50 4.37 11.87
C TRP A 14 -3.38 5.43 11.14
N LEU A 15 -4.47 5.02 10.48
CA LEU A 15 -5.45 5.96 9.91
C LEU A 15 -6.37 6.57 10.97
N ASP A 16 -6.59 5.92 12.12
CA ASP A 16 -7.41 6.47 13.23
C ASP A 16 -6.78 7.74 13.81
N LYS A 17 -5.45 7.82 13.78
CA LYS A 17 -4.67 9.00 14.22
C LYS A 17 -5.07 10.28 13.48
N HIS A 18 -5.51 10.17 12.23
CA HIS A 18 -5.91 11.31 11.39
C HIS A 18 -7.39 11.70 11.54
N CYS A 19 -8.17 10.96 12.34
CA CYS A 19 -9.59 11.18 12.58
C CYS A 19 -10.36 11.40 11.25
N LEU A 20 -10.16 10.46 10.32
CA LEU A 20 -10.73 10.45 8.98
C LEU A 20 -12.06 9.66 8.98
N ILE A 21 -13.10 10.16 8.31
CA ILE A 21 -14.31 9.36 8.08
C ILE A 21 -14.01 8.16 7.16
N ASP A 22 -14.77 7.08 7.29
CA ASP A 22 -14.51 5.80 6.61
C ASP A 22 -14.28 5.92 5.10
N ARG A 23 -14.98 6.84 4.45
CA ARG A 23 -14.83 7.06 3.01
C ARG A 23 -13.50 7.72 2.62
N TYR A 24 -12.90 8.53 3.49
CA TYR A 24 -11.53 9.03 3.28
C TYR A 24 -10.51 7.92 3.49
N ARG A 25 -10.75 7.02 4.45
CA ARG A 25 -9.86 5.88 4.73
C ARG A 25 -9.78 4.95 3.52
N LEU A 26 -10.94 4.60 2.94
CA LEU A 26 -11.03 3.82 1.70
C LEU A 26 -10.31 4.50 0.53
N PHE A 27 -10.46 5.83 0.41
CA PHE A 27 -9.75 6.60 -0.62
C PHE A 27 -8.23 6.53 -0.44
N VAL A 28 -7.72 6.75 0.77
CA VAL A 28 -6.28 6.72 1.06
C VAL A 28 -5.69 5.33 0.76
N LEU A 29 -6.36 4.26 1.19
CA LEU A 29 -5.93 2.89 0.92
C LEU A 29 -5.87 2.60 -0.59
N ALA A 30 -6.94 2.92 -1.32
CA ALA A 30 -6.98 2.72 -2.76
C ALA A 30 -5.96 3.61 -3.50
N TYR A 31 -5.64 4.79 -2.97
CA TYR A 31 -4.64 5.69 -3.54
C TYR A 31 -3.22 5.17 -3.36
N ILE A 32 -2.90 4.58 -2.20
CA ILE A 32 -1.59 3.97 -1.96
C ILE A 32 -1.38 2.78 -2.91
N GLU A 33 -2.42 1.97 -3.13
CA GLU A 33 -2.36 0.81 -4.04
C GLU A 33 -2.26 1.22 -5.52
N THR A 34 -3.09 2.16 -5.97
CA THR A 34 -3.22 2.48 -7.41
C THR A 34 -2.33 3.64 -7.87
N HIS A 35 -1.83 4.46 -6.93
CA HIS A 35 -1.17 5.74 -7.20
C HIS A 35 -1.97 6.69 -8.11
N ASN A 36 -3.29 6.48 -8.22
CA ASN A 36 -4.18 7.25 -9.10
C ASN A 36 -5.39 7.76 -8.30
N GLY A 37 -5.53 9.07 -8.22
CA GLY A 37 -6.60 9.74 -7.47
C GLY A 37 -7.99 9.39 -7.98
N THR A 38 -8.17 9.38 -9.29
CA THR A 38 -9.47 9.10 -9.91
C THR A 38 -9.88 7.64 -9.69
N GLU A 39 -8.94 6.71 -9.84
CA GLU A 39 -9.20 5.29 -9.61
C GLU A 39 -9.46 4.99 -8.13
N ALA A 40 -8.71 5.63 -7.23
CA ALA A 40 -8.95 5.54 -5.79
C ALA A 40 -10.33 6.05 -5.39
N ALA A 41 -10.76 7.18 -5.94
CA ALA A 41 -12.10 7.71 -5.70
C ALA A 41 -13.20 6.81 -6.29
N ARG A 42 -12.96 6.18 -7.44
CA ARG A 42 -13.89 5.22 -8.02
C ARG A 42 -14.06 3.99 -7.11
N ARG A 43 -12.95 3.42 -6.64
CA ARG A 43 -12.95 2.26 -5.71
C ARG A 43 -13.58 2.59 -4.36
N ALA A 44 -13.41 3.82 -3.87
CA ALA A 44 -14.07 4.29 -2.65
C ALA A 44 -15.57 4.63 -2.83
N GLY A 45 -16.12 4.47 -4.04
CA GLY A 45 -17.56 4.62 -4.31
C GLY A 45 -18.03 6.06 -4.49
N TYR A 46 -17.15 6.99 -4.87
CA TYR A 46 -17.55 8.37 -5.16
C TYR A 46 -18.23 8.49 -6.52
N LYS A 47 -19.35 9.22 -6.57
CA LYS A 47 -20.11 9.47 -7.81
C LYS A 47 -19.36 10.30 -8.85
N GLN A 48 -18.45 11.18 -8.41
CA GLN A 48 -17.63 12.04 -9.26
C GLN A 48 -16.15 11.87 -8.91
N PRO A 49 -15.51 10.79 -9.40
CA PRO A 49 -14.17 10.42 -8.95
C PRO A 49 -13.12 11.49 -9.22
N GLU A 50 -13.13 12.16 -10.37
CA GLU A 50 -12.15 13.20 -10.71
C GLU A 50 -12.24 14.44 -9.80
N VAL A 51 -13.46 14.95 -9.63
CA VAL A 51 -13.71 16.15 -8.81
C VAL A 51 -13.43 15.87 -7.33
N GLN A 52 -13.87 14.71 -6.84
CA GLN A 52 -13.62 14.32 -5.45
C GLN A 52 -12.14 14.05 -5.21
N ALA A 53 -11.44 13.36 -6.11
CA ALA A 53 -10.01 13.13 -6.00
C ALA A 53 -9.23 14.44 -5.89
N ALA A 54 -9.49 15.41 -6.79
CA ALA A 54 -8.84 16.71 -6.75
C ALA A 54 -9.11 17.48 -5.44
N ARG A 55 -10.32 17.37 -4.90
CA ARG A 55 -10.68 17.98 -3.61
C ARG A 55 -10.00 17.27 -2.43
N MET A 56 -9.91 15.95 -2.46
CA MET A 56 -9.30 15.16 -1.40
C MET A 56 -7.79 15.35 -1.32
N LEU A 57 -7.11 15.43 -2.47
CA LEU A 57 -5.68 15.71 -2.52
C LEU A 57 -5.31 17.11 -1.99
N LYS A 58 -6.27 18.04 -1.98
CA LYS A 58 -6.12 19.37 -1.35
C LYS A 58 -6.39 19.37 0.16
N ASN A 59 -6.95 18.31 0.72
CA ASN A 59 -7.23 18.23 2.15
C ASN A 59 -5.95 17.81 2.90
N ASP A 60 -5.45 18.66 3.79
CA ASP A 60 -4.21 18.40 4.52
C ASP A 60 -4.23 17.10 5.33
N LYS A 61 -5.38 16.71 5.90
CA LYS A 61 -5.49 15.45 6.65
C LYS A 61 -5.33 14.22 5.76
N VAL A 62 -5.94 14.28 4.57
CA VAL A 62 -5.85 13.18 3.59
C VAL A 62 -4.43 13.10 3.04
N ARG A 63 -3.80 14.25 2.75
CA ARG A 63 -2.41 14.30 2.29
C ARG A 63 -1.45 13.73 3.34
N ALA A 64 -1.59 14.13 4.61
CA ALA A 64 -0.80 13.61 5.71
C ALA A 64 -0.94 12.09 5.85
N ALA A 65 -2.16 11.56 5.74
CA ALA A 65 -2.39 10.12 5.77
C ALA A 65 -1.77 9.38 4.56
N ILE A 66 -1.80 9.98 3.36
CA ILE A 66 -1.13 9.40 2.17
C ILE A 66 0.39 9.35 2.37
N GLU A 67 0.98 10.42 2.90
CA GLU A 67 2.43 10.47 3.15
C GLU A 67 2.86 9.44 4.19
N GLU A 68 2.13 9.32 5.31
CA GLU A 68 2.40 8.32 6.35
C GLU A 68 2.22 6.89 5.80
N GLY A 69 1.16 6.64 5.04
CA GLY A 69 0.91 5.34 4.43
C GLY A 69 1.98 4.96 3.40
N ARG A 70 2.46 5.92 2.59
CA ARG A 70 3.57 5.70 1.66
C ARG A 70 4.88 5.40 2.37
N ALA A 71 5.19 6.11 3.47
CA ALA A 71 6.37 5.85 4.27
C ALA A 71 6.37 4.42 4.84
N GLN A 72 5.23 3.98 5.39
CA GLN A 72 5.09 2.62 5.92
C GLN A 72 5.20 1.53 4.84
N VAL A 73 4.60 1.74 3.68
CA VAL A 73 4.71 0.78 2.56
C VAL A 73 6.13 0.76 2.02
N GLY A 74 6.80 1.92 1.90
CA GLY A 74 8.19 2.02 1.48
C GLY A 74 9.15 1.29 2.42
N GLU A 75 8.99 1.47 3.74
CA GLU A 75 9.79 0.76 4.74
C GLU A 75 9.60 -0.77 4.65
N LYS A 76 8.35 -1.23 4.51
CA LYS A 76 8.04 -2.66 4.31
C LYS A 76 8.58 -3.22 3.00
N ALA A 77 8.49 -2.46 1.91
CA ALA A 77 9.01 -2.87 0.61
C ALA A 77 10.54 -2.99 0.63
N MET A 78 11.23 -2.07 1.33
CA MET A 78 12.68 -2.09 1.47
C MET A 78 13.18 -3.27 2.33
N LEU A 79 12.38 -3.71 3.31
CA LEU A 79 12.64 -4.95 4.06
C LEU A 79 12.39 -6.19 3.18
N ALA A 80 11.31 -6.21 2.40
CA ALA A 80 10.99 -7.32 1.50
C ALA A 80 12.05 -7.51 0.40
N ASP A 81 12.59 -6.43 -0.16
CA ASP A 81 13.63 -6.47 -1.21
C ASP A 81 14.94 -7.11 -0.70
N GLN A 82 15.30 -6.86 0.56
CA GLN A 82 16.45 -7.50 1.21
C GLN A 82 16.26 -9.02 1.40
N ASP A 83 15.03 -9.50 1.56
CA ASP A 83 14.73 -10.93 1.66
C ASP A 83 14.69 -11.62 0.30
N VAL A 84 14.21 -10.95 -0.75
CA VAL A 84 14.25 -11.47 -2.13
C VAL A 84 15.70 -11.70 -2.58
N ALA A 85 16.60 -10.75 -2.29
CA ALA A 85 18.03 -10.89 -2.60
C ALA A 85 18.67 -12.12 -1.91
N LYS A 86 18.26 -12.45 -0.68
CA LYS A 86 18.76 -13.64 0.03
C LYS A 86 18.25 -14.95 -0.56
N HIS A 87 17.07 -14.95 -1.19
CA HIS A 87 16.48 -16.17 -1.73
C HIS A 87 17.07 -16.59 -3.10
N TRP A 88 17.76 -15.69 -3.81
CA TRP A 88 18.40 -16.00 -5.11
C TRP A 88 19.87 -16.45 -5.01
N LEU A 89 20.54 -16.16 -3.88
CA LEU A 89 21.92 -16.63 -3.63
C LEU A 89 22.12 -18.15 -3.78
N PRO A 90 21.23 -19.04 -3.30
CA PRO A 90 21.45 -20.48 -3.41
C PRO A 90 21.30 -21.03 -4.83
N MET A 91 20.63 -20.34 -5.75
CA MET A 91 20.54 -20.78 -7.16
C MET A 91 21.75 -20.31 -7.99
N ALA A 92 22.27 -19.11 -7.71
CA ALA A 92 23.43 -18.57 -8.45
C ALA A 92 24.76 -19.25 -8.09
N LEU A 93 24.88 -19.82 -6.87
CA LEU A 93 26.05 -20.59 -6.42
C LEU A 93 25.97 -22.09 -6.75
N ALA A 94 24.83 -22.58 -7.23
CA ALA A 94 24.61 -23.98 -7.60
C ALA A 94 24.98 -24.28 -9.06
N ALA A 95 26.09 -23.71 -9.55
CA ALA A 95 26.80 -24.24 -10.71
C ALA A 95 28.01 -25.08 -10.23
N PRO A 96 27.82 -26.35 -9.81
CA PRO A 96 28.93 -27.26 -9.64
C PRO A 96 29.49 -27.58 -11.03
N ARG A 97 30.72 -27.14 -11.23
CA ARG A 97 31.68 -27.69 -12.17
C ARG A 97 31.60 -29.22 -12.18
N GLU A 98 31.10 -29.83 -13.24
CA GLU A 98 31.27 -31.27 -13.50
C GLU A 98 31.63 -31.52 -14.97
N GLN A 99 32.93 -31.85 -15.13
CA GLN A 99 33.63 -32.61 -16.20
C GLN A 99 33.53 -32.11 -17.65
#